data_AF-A0AAP2S4J8-F1
#
_entry.id   AF-A0AAP2S4J8-F1
#
_cell.length_a   1.000
_cell.length_b   1.000
_cell.length_c   1.000
_cell.angle_alpha   90.00
_cell.angle_beta   90.00
_cell.angle_gamma   90.00
#
_symmetry.space_group_name_H-M   'P 1'
#
loop_
_entity.id
_entity.type
_entity.pdbx_description
1 polymer ?
#
loop_
_entity_poly.entity_id
_entity_poly.type
_entity_poly.pdbx_seq_one_letter_code
_entity_poly.pdbx_strand_id
1 'polypeptide(L)'
;MTTISQPAALPFNAPHTGPNSLHSHKQPEVSGHAPHLERHLEDISARVDRKTIDHMMRNLDSKESKDYFEKIDTLLTPDNIKRLARGPGAKPHIKALTHIEACFNSGSIDKVTAPLEWKHVEDYRKAVEAELFELAISMLNAPWEKSSELARGFLHAEIAPHILHGLHDLQARHKHLSEISTLVKNILESVRDAHSQERQQDVSRGYPVR
;
A
#
# COMPACT_ATOMS: atom_id res chain seq x y z
N MET A 1 46.34 -36.52 48.37
CA MET A 1 47.35 -37.48 47.88
C MET A 1 46.77 -38.10 46.63
N THR A 2 47.23 -37.83 45.39
CA THR A 2 48.60 -37.84 44.87
C THR A 2 48.72 -36.83 43.70
N THR A 3 49.87 -36.17 43.62
CA THR A 3 50.32 -35.25 42.56
C THR A 3 51.32 -35.98 41.65
N ILE A 4 51.25 -35.80 40.32
CA ILE A 4 52.37 -35.88 39.34
C ILE A 4 51.96 -34.98 38.15
N SER A 5 52.39 -33.70 38.05
CA SER A 5 53.65 -33.14 37.48
C SER A 5 53.71 -33.22 35.93
N GLN A 6 53.39 -32.15 35.17
CA GLN A 6 54.26 -31.05 34.61
C GLN A 6 55.23 -31.50 33.48
N PRO A 7 55.82 -30.62 32.61
CA PRO A 7 55.80 -29.15 32.45
C PRO A 7 55.56 -28.69 30.97
N ALA A 8 55.53 -27.43 30.53
CA ALA A 8 56.60 -26.40 30.45
C ALA A 8 55.96 -25.06 29.96
N ALA A 9 56.13 -23.96 30.69
CA ALA A 9 57.18 -22.93 30.58
C ALA A 9 56.96 -21.89 29.45
N LEU A 10 56.67 -20.67 29.92
CA LEU A 10 56.50 -19.32 29.33
C LEU A 10 57.73 -18.85 28.48
N PRO A 11 57.82 -17.64 27.84
CA PRO A 11 56.96 -16.44 27.92
C PRO A 11 56.72 -15.63 26.59
N PHE A 12 55.86 -14.62 26.74
CA PHE A 12 55.73 -13.35 26.00
C PHE A 12 56.94 -12.87 25.16
N ASN A 13 56.69 -12.47 23.90
CA ASN A 13 57.25 -11.28 23.27
C ASN A 13 56.48 -10.94 21.96
N ALA A 14 55.75 -9.83 21.97
CA ALA A 14 55.44 -9.00 20.79
C ALA A 14 56.38 -7.77 20.87
N PRO A 15 56.73 -7.01 19.79
CA PRO A 15 55.78 -6.44 18.83
C PRO A 15 56.28 -6.17 17.38
N HIS A 16 55.34 -5.63 16.55
CA HIS A 16 55.51 -4.94 15.25
C HIS A 16 55.69 -5.87 14.02
N THR A 17 54.96 -5.83 12.89
CA THR A 17 54.29 -4.74 12.14
C THR A 17 53.43 -5.33 10.99
N GLY A 18 52.20 -4.83 10.79
CA GLY A 18 51.48 -4.79 9.49
C GLY A 18 50.43 -5.87 9.18
N PRO A 19 49.43 -5.59 8.33
CA PRO A 19 48.44 -4.52 8.45
C PRO A 19 47.02 -5.06 8.74
N ASN A 20 46.21 -4.18 9.33
CA ASN A 20 44.82 -4.38 9.73
C ASN A 20 43.93 -4.97 8.61
N SER A 21 43.43 -6.19 8.80
CA SER A 21 42.15 -6.60 8.23
C SER A 21 41.07 -6.28 9.26
N LEU A 22 40.66 -5.01 9.29
CA LEU A 22 39.35 -4.64 9.79
C LEU A 22 38.35 -5.46 8.97
N HIS A 23 37.62 -6.36 9.62
CA HIS A 23 36.33 -6.82 9.15
C HIS A 23 35.44 -5.59 8.99
N SER A 24 35.55 -4.95 7.82
CA SER A 24 34.51 -4.12 7.28
C SER A 24 33.31 -5.05 7.12
N HIS A 25 32.38 -4.94 8.07
CA HIS A 25 31.01 -5.29 7.78
C HIS A 25 30.67 -4.55 6.49
N LYS A 26 30.64 -5.29 5.38
CA LYS A 26 30.11 -4.83 4.11
C LYS A 26 28.64 -4.47 4.39
N GLN A 27 28.45 -3.21 4.73
CA GLN A 27 27.23 -2.48 4.48
C GLN A 27 26.83 -2.84 3.04
N PRO A 28 25.62 -3.35 2.78
CA PRO A 28 25.24 -3.65 1.42
C PRO A 28 25.41 -2.38 0.60
N GLU A 29 26.35 -2.45 -0.35
CA GLU A 29 26.62 -1.39 -1.30
C GLU A 29 25.29 -0.99 -1.92
N VAL A 30 25.03 0.31 -1.85
CA VAL A 30 23.99 1.01 -2.59
C VAL A 30 24.24 0.70 -4.07
N SER A 31 23.61 -0.36 -4.56
CA SER A 31 23.72 -0.80 -5.94
C SER A 31 22.44 -0.42 -6.67
N GLY A 32 22.60 0.35 -7.74
CA GLY A 32 21.57 0.58 -8.74
C GLY A 32 20.99 1.99 -8.72
N HIS A 33 21.57 2.85 -9.54
CA HIS A 33 21.01 4.11 -10.04
C HIS A 33 19.47 4.24 -9.99
N ALA A 34 19.02 5.30 -9.31
CA ALA A 34 17.66 5.83 -9.17
C ALA A 34 16.81 6.17 -10.44
N PRO A 35 17.30 6.25 -11.70
CA PRO A 35 16.47 6.51 -12.90
C PRO A 35 15.24 5.63 -13.10
N HIS A 36 15.22 4.40 -12.58
CA HIS A 36 14.02 3.57 -12.69
C HIS A 36 12.88 4.11 -11.82
N LEU A 37 13.16 4.55 -10.59
CA LEU A 37 12.14 5.01 -9.65
C LEU A 37 11.45 6.29 -10.15
N GLU A 38 12.23 7.23 -10.68
CA GLU A 38 11.74 8.51 -11.22
C GLU A 38 10.86 8.28 -12.45
N ARG A 39 11.30 7.43 -13.39
CA ARG A 39 10.50 7.07 -14.57
C ARG A 39 9.21 6.34 -14.21
N HIS A 40 9.25 5.46 -13.20
CA HIS A 40 8.04 4.79 -12.71
C HIS A 40 7.08 5.78 -12.04
N LEU A 41 7.57 6.78 -11.31
CA LEU A 41 6.76 7.86 -10.77
C LEU A 41 6.12 8.71 -11.86
N GLU A 42 6.86 9.04 -12.91
CA GLU A 42 6.32 9.76 -14.07
C GLU A 42 5.27 8.95 -14.80
N ASP A 43 5.49 7.65 -15.03
CA ASP A 43 4.52 6.75 -15.68
C ASP A 43 3.22 6.63 -14.87
N ILE A 44 3.33 6.45 -13.54
CA ILE A 44 2.14 6.42 -12.66
C ILE A 44 1.46 7.79 -12.65
N SER A 45 2.21 8.88 -12.44
CA SER A 45 1.63 10.24 -12.38
C SER A 45 0.96 10.66 -13.69
N ALA A 46 1.46 10.21 -14.84
CA ALA A 46 0.88 10.53 -16.15
C ALA A 46 -0.40 9.75 -16.43
N ARG A 47 -0.53 8.53 -15.89
CA ARG A 47 -1.69 7.66 -16.06
C ARG A 47 -2.75 7.87 -14.99
N VAL A 48 -2.35 8.29 -13.79
CA VAL A 48 -3.29 8.40 -12.67
C VAL A 48 -4.22 9.59 -12.91
N ASP A 49 -5.47 9.26 -13.19
CA ASP A 49 -6.57 10.20 -13.27
C ASP A 49 -7.86 9.52 -12.82
N ARG A 50 -8.94 10.30 -12.74
CA ARG A 50 -10.24 9.79 -12.31
C ARG A 50 -10.75 8.65 -13.21
N LYS A 51 -10.48 8.71 -14.51
CA LYS A 51 -10.96 7.69 -15.47
C LYS A 51 -10.26 6.37 -15.27
N THR A 52 -8.95 6.40 -15.04
CA THR A 52 -8.12 5.23 -14.77
C THR A 52 -8.53 4.59 -13.44
N ILE A 53 -8.76 5.39 -12.40
CA ILE A 53 -9.28 4.88 -11.13
C ILE A 53 -10.67 4.26 -11.31
N ASP A 54 -11.60 4.90 -12.04
CA ASP A 54 -12.92 4.32 -12.35
C ASP A 54 -12.81 3.01 -13.11
N HIS A 55 -11.96 2.95 -14.13
CA HIS A 55 -11.71 1.72 -14.87
C HIS A 55 -11.19 0.61 -13.95
N MET A 56 -10.23 0.91 -13.08
CA MET A 56 -9.65 -0.07 -12.16
C MET A 56 -10.63 -0.56 -11.10
N MET A 57 -11.49 0.33 -10.59
CA MET A 57 -12.50 -0.01 -9.60
C MET A 57 -13.68 -0.80 -10.20
N ARG A 58 -13.95 -0.64 -11.50
CA ARG A 58 -14.95 -1.43 -12.22
C ARG A 58 -14.44 -2.81 -12.64
N ASN A 59 -13.15 -2.93 -12.92
CA ASN A 59 -12.53 -4.13 -13.49
C ASN A 59 -11.52 -4.74 -12.53
N LEU A 60 -11.95 -4.98 -11.29
CA LEU A 60 -11.09 -5.43 -10.19
C LEU A 60 -10.25 -6.66 -10.56
N ASP A 61 -10.85 -7.61 -11.29
CA ASP A 61 -10.18 -8.86 -11.68
C ASP A 61 -9.32 -8.80 -12.92
N SER A 62 -9.38 -7.69 -13.67
CA SER A 62 -8.56 -7.53 -14.87
C SER A 62 -7.07 -7.56 -14.50
N LYS A 63 -6.29 -8.25 -15.33
CA LYS A 63 -4.83 -8.27 -15.20
C LYS A 63 -4.26 -6.86 -15.17
N GLU A 64 -4.77 -5.98 -16.03
CA GLU A 64 -4.37 -4.57 -16.07
C GLU A 64 -4.55 -3.85 -14.73
N SER A 65 -5.70 -4.04 -14.06
CA SER A 65 -5.94 -3.42 -12.76
C SER A 65 -5.03 -3.98 -11.67
N LYS A 66 -4.80 -5.30 -11.68
CA LYS A 66 -3.89 -5.96 -10.73
C LYS A 66 -2.45 -5.49 -10.91
N ASP A 67 -1.96 -5.48 -12.15
CA ASP A 67 -0.63 -4.99 -12.52
C ASP A 67 -0.44 -3.51 -12.13
N TYR A 68 -1.50 -2.68 -12.24
CA TYR A 68 -1.42 -1.27 -11.86
C TYR A 68 -1.36 -1.08 -10.34
N PHE A 69 -2.15 -1.84 -9.57
CA PHE A 69 -2.05 -1.84 -8.10
C PHE A 69 -0.68 -2.32 -7.62
N GLU A 70 -0.12 -3.37 -8.22
CA GLU A 70 1.22 -3.86 -7.86
C GLU A 70 2.32 -2.81 -8.14
N LYS A 71 2.19 -2.07 -9.24
CA LYS A 71 3.08 -0.94 -9.54
C LYS A 71 2.98 0.17 -8.50
N ILE A 72 1.75 0.51 -8.09
CA ILE A 72 1.50 1.46 -7.02
C ILE A 72 2.18 1.01 -5.74
N ASP A 73 2.00 -0.25 -5.34
CA ASP A 73 2.52 -0.79 -4.07
C ASP A 73 4.05 -0.86 -4.05
N THR A 74 4.63 -1.23 -5.18
CA THR A 74 6.08 -1.29 -5.34
C THR A 74 6.70 0.11 -5.32
N LEU A 75 6.03 1.09 -5.95
CA LEU A 75 6.56 2.44 -6.07
C LEU A 75 6.35 3.26 -4.80
N LEU A 76 5.11 3.34 -4.32
CA LEU A 76 4.66 4.28 -3.29
C LEU A 76 4.87 3.75 -1.87
N THR A 77 6.03 3.13 -1.65
CA THR A 77 6.48 2.74 -0.32
C THR A 77 6.98 3.96 0.46
N PRO A 78 6.93 3.95 1.81
CA PRO A 78 7.40 5.06 2.63
C PRO A 78 8.85 5.48 2.32
N ASP A 79 9.73 4.52 2.07
CA ASP A 79 11.15 4.78 1.79
C ASP A 79 11.37 5.40 0.41
N ASN A 80 10.64 4.92 -0.61
CA ASN A 80 10.71 5.47 -1.95
C ASN A 80 10.18 6.91 -1.98
N ILE A 81 9.05 7.18 -1.32
CA ILE A 81 8.46 8.52 -1.23
C ILE A 81 9.44 9.49 -0.55
N LYS A 82 10.08 9.08 0.56
CA LYS A 82 11.10 9.90 1.24
C LYS A 82 12.30 10.19 0.35
N ARG A 83 12.80 9.17 -0.38
CA ARG A 83 13.92 9.33 -1.32
C ARG A 83 13.57 10.29 -2.45
N LEU A 84 12.39 10.16 -3.04
CA LEU A 84 11.91 11.04 -4.10
C LEU A 84 11.72 12.49 -3.63
N ALA A 85 11.23 12.68 -2.40
CA ALA A 85 10.96 14.00 -1.84
C ALA A 85 12.20 14.74 -1.32
N ARG A 86 13.32 14.04 -1.04
CA ARG A 86 14.57 14.63 -0.53
C ARG A 86 15.75 14.52 -1.51
N GLY A 87 15.60 13.75 -2.57
CA GLY A 87 16.67 13.46 -3.53
C GLY A 87 16.90 14.56 -4.57
N PRO A 88 17.87 14.34 -5.47
CA PRO A 88 18.02 15.16 -6.67
C PRO A 88 16.70 15.21 -7.44
N GLY A 89 16.33 16.38 -7.97
CA GLY A 89 15.04 16.50 -8.68
C GLY A 89 13.81 16.43 -7.77
N ALA A 90 13.91 16.66 -6.46
CA ALA A 90 12.76 16.61 -5.55
C ALA A 90 11.57 17.47 -5.98
N LYS A 91 11.78 18.64 -6.60
CA LYS A 91 10.67 19.53 -7.02
C LYS A 91 9.67 18.86 -7.98
N PRO A 92 10.08 18.33 -9.15
CA PRO A 92 9.16 17.62 -10.03
C PRO A 92 8.58 16.34 -9.38
N HIS A 93 9.35 15.62 -8.57
CA HIS A 93 8.84 14.43 -7.87
C HIS A 93 7.76 14.77 -6.84
N ILE A 94 7.94 15.83 -6.06
CA ILE A 94 6.93 16.33 -5.12
C ILE A 94 5.66 16.71 -5.87
N LYS A 95 5.77 17.37 -7.02
CA LYS A 95 4.61 17.72 -7.85
C LYS A 95 3.84 16.47 -8.32
N ALA A 96 4.55 15.44 -8.78
CA ALA A 96 3.96 14.17 -9.18
C ALA A 96 3.30 13.44 -8.00
N LEU A 97 3.97 13.40 -6.84
CA LEU A 97 3.43 12.83 -5.60
C LEU A 97 2.19 13.57 -5.11
N THR A 98 2.15 14.91 -5.17
CA THR A 98 0.95 15.70 -4.86
C THR A 98 -0.18 15.42 -5.83
N HIS A 99 0.10 15.24 -7.12
CA HIS A 99 -0.93 14.85 -8.10
C HIS A 99 -1.53 13.47 -7.77
N ILE A 100 -0.67 12.50 -7.44
CA ILE A 100 -1.10 11.16 -7.02
C ILE A 100 -1.94 11.25 -5.73
N GLU A 101 -1.49 11.99 -4.72
CA GLU A 101 -2.20 12.21 -3.46
C GLU A 101 -3.59 12.79 -3.69
N ALA A 102 -3.71 13.80 -4.56
CA ALA A 102 -4.99 14.41 -4.93
C ALA A 102 -5.92 13.46 -5.70
N CYS A 103 -5.38 12.52 -6.48
CA CYS A 103 -6.19 11.50 -7.15
C CYS A 103 -6.65 10.40 -6.18
N PHE A 104 -5.82 10.05 -5.20
CA PHE A 104 -6.05 8.97 -4.25
C PHE A 104 -6.68 9.42 -2.92
N ASN A 105 -6.94 10.71 -2.71
CA ASN A 105 -7.65 11.14 -1.50
C ASN A 105 -9.05 10.53 -1.47
N SER A 106 -9.56 10.24 -0.26
CA SER A 106 -10.85 9.57 -0.08
C SER A 106 -11.99 10.27 -0.81
N GLY A 107 -12.08 11.61 -0.73
CA GLY A 107 -13.12 12.37 -1.43
C GLY A 107 -13.05 12.31 -2.97
N SER A 108 -11.87 12.08 -3.54
CA SER A 108 -11.70 11.83 -4.98
C SER A 108 -12.11 10.40 -5.35
N ILE A 109 -11.76 9.41 -4.52
CA ILE A 109 -12.10 8.01 -4.77
C ILE A 109 -13.59 7.74 -4.52
N ASP A 110 -14.20 8.35 -3.49
CA ASP A 110 -15.63 8.25 -3.17
C ASP A 110 -16.50 8.63 -4.38
N LYS A 111 -16.08 9.63 -5.17
CA LYS A 111 -16.78 10.05 -6.40
C LYS A 111 -16.77 8.99 -7.51
N VAL A 112 -15.98 7.94 -7.34
CA VAL A 112 -15.85 6.79 -8.24
C VAL A 112 -16.47 5.55 -7.61
N THR A 113 -16.17 5.26 -6.34
CA THR A 113 -16.59 4.03 -5.66
C THR A 113 -18.02 4.09 -5.17
N ALA A 114 -18.53 5.23 -4.68
CA ALA A 114 -19.89 5.29 -4.12
C ALA A 114 -20.99 4.87 -5.11
N PRO A 115 -20.97 5.28 -6.41
CA PRO A 115 -21.92 4.76 -7.40
C PRO A 115 -21.78 3.24 -7.66
N LEU A 116 -20.56 2.70 -7.56
CA LEU A 116 -20.30 1.27 -7.74
C LEU A 116 -20.77 0.46 -6.53
N GLU A 117 -20.49 0.93 -5.32
CA GLU A 117 -20.98 0.34 -4.07
C GLU A 117 -22.51 0.32 -4.05
N TRP A 118 -23.15 1.44 -4.41
CA TRP A 118 -24.60 1.51 -4.53
C TRP A 118 -25.15 0.48 -5.53
N LYS A 119 -24.49 0.33 -6.68
CA LYS A 119 -24.88 -0.68 -7.66
C LYS A 119 -24.77 -2.10 -7.10
N HIS A 120 -23.70 -2.44 -6.39
CA HIS A 120 -23.56 -3.78 -5.79
C HIS A 120 -24.63 -4.04 -4.73
N VAL A 121 -24.95 -3.06 -3.89
CA VAL A 121 -26.03 -3.15 -2.90
C VAL A 121 -27.37 -3.40 -3.59
N GLU A 122 -27.65 -2.67 -4.67
CA GLU A 122 -28.90 -2.81 -5.43
C GLU A 122 -28.98 -4.15 -6.18
N ASP A 123 -27.88 -4.63 -6.76
CA ASP A 123 -27.81 -5.93 -7.44
C ASP A 123 -27.98 -7.08 -6.42
N TYR A 124 -27.39 -6.94 -5.22
CA TYR A 124 -27.60 -7.89 -4.12
C TYR A 124 -29.06 -7.90 -3.64
N ARG A 125 -29.67 -6.73 -3.45
CA ARG A 125 -31.09 -6.60 -3.08
C ARG A 125 -31.98 -7.34 -4.08
N LYS A 126 -31.76 -7.14 -5.38
CA LYS A 126 -32.51 -7.83 -6.43
C LYS A 126 -32.32 -9.34 -6.40
N ALA A 127 -31.10 -9.82 -6.14
CA ALA A 127 -30.84 -11.25 -6.01
C ALA A 127 -31.60 -11.86 -4.83
N VAL A 128 -31.59 -11.19 -3.66
CA VAL A 128 -32.36 -11.62 -2.49
C VAL A 128 -33.86 -11.62 -2.78
N GLU A 129 -34.38 -10.60 -3.46
CA GLU A 129 -35.79 -10.53 -3.83
C GLU A 129 -36.22 -11.63 -4.80
N ALA A 130 -35.37 -11.97 -5.76
CA ALA A 130 -35.63 -13.09 -6.68
C ALA A 130 -35.71 -14.41 -5.92
N GLU A 131 -34.76 -14.68 -5.02
CA GLU A 131 -34.76 -15.89 -4.19
C GLU A 131 -35.95 -15.93 -3.21
N LEU A 132 -36.35 -14.79 -2.65
CA LEU A 132 -37.57 -14.68 -1.82
C LEU A 132 -38.84 -14.98 -2.62
N PHE A 133 -38.90 -14.53 -3.87
CA PHE A 133 -40.02 -14.81 -4.75
C PHE A 133 -40.10 -16.30 -5.10
N GLU A 134 -38.98 -16.94 -5.42
CA GLU A 134 -38.91 -18.39 -5.65
C GLU A 134 -39.25 -19.19 -4.39
N LEU A 135 -38.84 -18.73 -3.21
CA LEU A 135 -39.26 -19.32 -1.93
C LEU A 135 -40.79 -19.22 -1.77
N ALA A 136 -41.39 -18.06 -2.04
CA ALA A 136 -42.83 -17.87 -1.92
C ALA A 136 -43.60 -18.81 -2.86
N ILE A 137 -43.16 -18.97 -4.11
CA ILE A 137 -43.71 -19.93 -5.06
C ILE A 137 -43.56 -21.36 -4.52
N SER A 138 -42.39 -21.71 -4.01
CA SER A 138 -42.12 -23.05 -3.46
C SER A 138 -43.02 -23.37 -2.27
N MET A 139 -43.25 -22.41 -1.38
CA MET A 139 -44.13 -22.57 -0.23
C MET A 139 -45.61 -22.68 -0.63
N LEU A 140 -46.04 -21.95 -1.66
CA LEU A 140 -47.42 -22.04 -2.17
C LEU A 140 -47.75 -23.40 -2.79
N ASN A 141 -46.75 -24.04 -3.39
CA ASN A 141 -46.92 -25.32 -4.10
C ASN A 141 -46.54 -26.55 -3.25
N ALA A 142 -45.91 -26.35 -2.09
CA ALA A 142 -45.49 -27.44 -1.22
C ALA A 142 -46.56 -27.82 -0.17
N PRO A 143 -46.57 -29.08 0.31
CA PRO A 143 -47.29 -29.44 1.53
C PRO A 143 -46.84 -28.56 2.70
N TRP A 144 -47.78 -28.13 3.54
CA TRP A 144 -47.53 -27.21 4.66
C TRP A 144 -46.42 -27.71 5.60
N GLU A 145 -46.29 -29.02 5.78
CA GLU A 145 -45.27 -29.65 6.63
C GLU A 145 -43.84 -29.34 6.17
N LYS A 146 -43.64 -29.08 4.86
CA LYS A 146 -42.33 -28.74 4.28
C LYS A 146 -42.00 -27.25 4.33
N SER A 147 -42.96 -26.39 4.68
CA SER A 147 -42.76 -24.93 4.72
C SER A 147 -41.60 -24.51 5.62
N SER A 148 -41.46 -25.14 6.79
CA SER A 148 -40.38 -24.87 7.74
C SER A 148 -39.00 -25.32 7.24
N GLU A 149 -38.94 -26.36 6.41
CA GLU A 149 -37.71 -26.84 5.80
C GLU A 149 -37.28 -25.90 4.68
N LEU A 150 -38.21 -25.48 3.82
CA LEU A 150 -37.97 -24.51 2.75
C LEU A 150 -37.48 -23.17 3.30
N ALA A 151 -38.14 -22.63 4.32
CA ALA A 151 -37.73 -21.38 4.97
C ALA A 151 -36.32 -21.49 5.57
N ARG A 152 -35.99 -22.62 6.20
CA ARG A 152 -34.67 -22.88 6.77
C ARG A 152 -33.59 -23.02 5.68
N GLY A 153 -33.92 -23.68 4.58
CA GLY A 153 -33.04 -23.79 3.42
C GLY A 153 -32.66 -22.41 2.86
N PHE A 154 -33.65 -21.53 2.70
CA PHE A 154 -33.41 -20.15 2.29
C PHE A 154 -32.54 -19.37 3.29
N LEU A 155 -32.81 -19.47 4.59
CA LEU A 155 -32.04 -18.77 5.62
C LEU A 155 -30.55 -19.19 5.66
N HIS A 156 -30.23 -20.40 5.22
CA HIS A 156 -28.86 -20.90 5.13
C HIS A 156 -28.26 -20.80 3.74
N ALA A 157 -29.00 -20.30 2.75
CA ALA A 157 -28.49 -20.12 1.41
C ALA A 157 -27.52 -18.93 1.36
N GLU A 158 -26.35 -19.14 0.77
CA GLU A 158 -25.47 -18.04 0.38
C GLU A 158 -26.01 -17.42 -0.91
N ILE A 159 -26.77 -16.34 -0.77
CA ILE A 159 -27.34 -15.63 -1.91
C ILE A 159 -26.25 -14.76 -2.54
N ALA A 160 -26.01 -14.96 -3.83
CA ALA A 160 -25.12 -14.14 -4.66
C ALA A 160 -23.76 -13.76 -4.00
N PRO A 161 -22.98 -14.74 -3.49
CA PRO A 161 -21.74 -14.48 -2.76
C PRO A 161 -20.73 -13.67 -3.58
N HIS A 162 -20.72 -13.80 -4.91
CA HIS A 162 -19.86 -13.04 -5.81
C HIS A 162 -20.10 -11.53 -5.76
N ILE A 163 -21.33 -11.06 -5.50
CA ILE A 163 -21.64 -9.63 -5.37
C ILE A 163 -21.03 -9.08 -4.07
N LEU A 164 -21.14 -9.84 -2.98
CA LEU A 164 -20.54 -9.47 -1.69
C LEU A 164 -19.02 -9.45 -1.76
N HIS A 165 -18.40 -10.45 -2.39
CA HIS A 165 -16.95 -10.46 -2.63
C HIS A 165 -16.51 -9.23 -3.44
N GLY A 166 -17.21 -8.91 -4.53
CA GLY A 166 -16.91 -7.72 -5.33
C GLY A 166 -17.00 -6.42 -4.54
N LEU A 167 -18.00 -6.28 -3.65
CA LEU A 167 -18.13 -5.13 -2.77
C LEU A 167 -16.98 -5.05 -1.75
N HIS A 168 -16.59 -6.17 -1.16
CA HIS A 168 -15.45 -6.22 -0.23
C HIS A 168 -14.13 -5.85 -0.91
N ASP A 169 -13.87 -6.37 -2.11
CA ASP A 169 -12.67 -6.05 -2.88
C ASP A 169 -12.64 -4.57 -3.27
N LEU A 170 -13.78 -4.01 -3.67
CA LEU A 170 -13.93 -2.58 -3.97
C LEU A 170 -13.58 -1.71 -2.75
N GLN A 171 -14.14 -2.05 -1.58
CA GLN A 171 -13.88 -1.35 -0.32
C GLN A 171 -12.41 -1.46 0.11
N ALA A 172 -11.82 -2.65 -0.01
CA ALA A 172 -10.42 -2.89 0.32
C ALA A 172 -9.48 -2.01 -0.53
N ARG A 173 -9.73 -1.94 -1.85
CA ARG A 173 -8.94 -1.11 -2.77
C ARG A 173 -9.15 0.38 -2.53
N HIS A 174 -10.37 0.81 -2.25
CA HIS A 174 -10.66 2.19 -1.87
C HIS A 174 -9.84 2.60 -0.64
N LYS A 175 -9.92 1.80 0.43
CA LYS A 175 -9.17 2.04 1.66
C LYS A 175 -7.67 2.11 1.39
N HIS A 176 -7.14 1.16 0.64
CA HIS A 176 -5.72 1.08 0.33
C HIS A 176 -5.18 2.32 -0.39
N LEU A 177 -5.86 2.78 -1.44
CA LEU A 177 -5.45 4.01 -2.13
C LEU A 177 -5.53 5.25 -1.21
N SER A 178 -6.55 5.31 -0.34
CA SER A 178 -6.68 6.39 0.65
C SER A 178 -5.54 6.39 1.68
N GLU A 179 -5.09 5.20 2.09
CA GLU A 179 -3.93 5.04 2.98
C GLU A 179 -2.64 5.52 2.29
N ILE A 180 -2.46 5.21 1.00
CA ILE A 180 -1.34 5.71 0.21
C ILE A 180 -1.38 7.24 0.09
N SER A 181 -2.54 7.84 -0.19
CA SER A 181 -2.71 9.29 -0.21
C SER A 181 -2.28 9.93 1.12
N THR A 182 -2.75 9.36 2.22
CA THR A 182 -2.40 9.81 3.57
C THR A 182 -0.90 9.69 3.84
N LEU A 183 -0.28 8.58 3.44
CA LEU A 183 1.15 8.34 3.57
C LEU A 183 1.97 9.39 2.79
N VAL A 184 1.61 9.63 1.52
CA VAL A 184 2.27 10.62 0.67
C VAL A 184 2.15 12.00 1.31
N LYS A 185 0.95 12.40 1.72
CA LYS A 185 0.71 13.69 2.39
C LYS A 185 1.60 13.87 3.62
N ASN A 186 1.59 12.90 4.54
CA ASN A 186 2.36 12.97 5.79
C ASN A 186 3.87 13.09 5.53
N ILE A 187 4.40 12.35 4.55
CA ILE A 187 5.82 12.42 4.21
C ILE A 187 6.17 13.79 3.60
N LEU A 188 5.35 14.29 2.68
CA LEU A 188 5.57 15.61 2.06
C LEU A 188 5.50 16.74 3.09
N GLU A 189 4.57 16.68 4.04
CA GLU A 189 4.48 17.63 5.16
C GLU A 189 5.74 17.57 6.04
N SER A 190 6.16 16.37 6.46
CA SER A 190 7.39 16.19 7.26
C SER A 190 8.64 16.71 6.55
N VAL A 191 8.74 16.52 5.23
CA VAL A 191 9.84 17.04 4.43
C VAL A 191 9.81 18.57 4.41
N ARG A 192 8.64 19.19 4.20
CA ARG A 192 8.49 20.66 4.20
C ARG A 192 8.88 21.27 5.55
N ASP A 193 8.49 20.62 6.64
CA ASP A 193 8.75 21.10 8.00
C ASP A 193 10.25 21.04 8.32
N ALA A 194 10.93 19.95 7.95
CA ALA A 194 12.38 19.82 8.08
C ALA A 194 13.14 20.93 7.34
N HIS A 195 12.79 21.20 6.08
CA HIS A 195 13.41 22.29 5.30
C HIS A 195 13.12 23.68 5.88
N SER A 196 11.99 23.85 6.58
CA SER A 196 11.65 25.12 7.22
C SER A 196 12.44 25.32 8.51
N GLN A 197 12.65 24.25 9.28
CA GLN A 197 13.45 24.25 10.49
C GLN A 197 14.94 24.46 10.22
N GLU A 198 15.52 23.83 9.18
CA GLU A 198 16.90 24.05 8.76
C GLU A 198 17.16 25.51 8.39
N ARG A 199 16.26 26.12 7.58
CA ARG A 199 16.37 27.54 7.20
C ARG A 199 16.29 28.48 8.42
N GLN A 200 15.47 28.17 9.41
CA GLN A 200 15.39 28.96 10.64
C GLN A 200 16.66 28.84 11.50
N GLN A 201 17.30 27.66 11.53
CA GLN A 201 18.56 27.46 12.22
C GLN A 201 19.72 28.19 11.53
N ASP A 202 19.78 28.20 10.19
CA ASP A 202 20.81 28.92 9.44
C ASP A 202 20.71 30.43 9.60
N VAL A 203 19.49 30.98 9.57
CA VAL A 203 19.24 32.40 9.85
C VAL A 203 19.65 32.77 11.29
N SER A 204 19.40 31.88 12.25
CA SER A 204 19.77 32.10 13.66
C SER A 204 21.28 31.93 13.92
N ARG A 205 22.01 31.24 13.02
CA ARG A 205 23.47 31.04 13.11
C ARG A 205 24.31 32.15 12.49
N GLY A 206 23.67 33.16 11.88
CA GLY A 206 24.35 34.42 11.53
C GLY A 206 25.38 34.34 10.40
N TYR A 207 25.25 33.42 9.46
CA TYR A 207 26.09 33.45 8.26
C TYR A 207 25.54 34.49 7.26
N PRO A 208 26.35 35.49 6.83
CA PRO A 208 25.93 36.42 5.81
C PRO A 208 25.82 35.69 4.47
N VAL A 209 24.64 35.78 3.85
CA VAL A 209 24.43 35.39 2.45
C VAL A 209 25.36 36.26 1.58
N ARG A 210 26.31 35.63 0.89
CA ARG A 210 27.09 36.25 -0.19
C ARG A 210 26.51 35.87 -1.53
#